data_AF-A0A1V8U0J6-F1
#
_entry.id   AF-A0A1V8U0J6-F1
#
_cell.length_a   1.000
_cell.length_b   1.000
_cell.length_c   1.000
_cell.angle_alpha   90.00
_cell.angle_beta   90.00
_cell.angle_gamma   90.00
#
_symmetry.space_group_name_H-M   'P 1'
#
loop_
_entity.id
_entity.type
_entity.pdbx_description
1 polymer ?
#
loop_
_entity_poly.entity_id
_entity_poly.type
_entity_poly.pdbx_seq_one_letter_code
_entity_poly.pdbx_strand_id
1 'polypeptide(L)'
;MPMLQLPQIPVQHAGTATAYLLHNSEKFFPPLNGACTLSNLILSITAYVNRDSSAVAAAKLPYALAGFALNMATTAWALGIMVPMNKAMTKHAETLERDSTDEKAAKELRRLQKRWQGLNYGRAAIMLAASITSLYGLLQDGAVVRL
;
A
#
# COMPACT_ATOMS: atom_id res chain seq x y z
N MET A 1 3.69 10.33 -5.75
CA MET A 1 3.14 11.69 -5.56
C MET A 1 4.26 12.71 -5.84
N PRO A 2 4.14 13.51 -6.91
CA PRO A 2 5.19 14.45 -7.35
C PRO A 2 5.30 15.74 -6.50
N MET A 3 4.44 15.94 -5.49
CA MET A 3 4.51 17.13 -4.61
C MET A 3 5.58 17.06 -3.51
N LEU A 4 6.20 15.91 -3.27
CA LEU A 4 7.16 15.70 -2.17
C LEU A 4 8.49 16.46 -2.34
N GLN A 5 8.76 17.05 -3.50
CA GLN A 5 10.06 17.68 -3.80
C GLN A 5 9.94 18.91 -4.70
N LEU A 6 8.89 19.73 -4.59
CA LEU A 6 8.91 21.01 -5.30
C LEU A 6 9.91 21.95 -4.60
N PRO A 7 11.04 22.31 -5.24
CA PRO A 7 12.08 23.12 -4.61
C PRO A 7 11.57 24.52 -4.22
N GLN A 8 10.50 24.98 -4.88
CA GLN A 8 9.82 26.25 -4.63
C GLN A 8 8.98 26.27 -3.33
N ILE A 9 8.66 25.13 -2.72
CA ILE A 9 7.74 25.07 -1.57
C ILE A 9 8.53 24.91 -0.26
N PRO A 10 8.28 25.77 0.75
CA PRO A 10 8.85 25.60 2.08
C PRO A 10 8.60 24.21 2.65
N VAL A 11 9.63 23.65 3.31
CA VAL A 11 9.66 22.25 3.78
C VAL A 11 8.51 21.94 4.74
N GLN A 12 8.07 22.91 5.54
CA GLN A 12 6.85 22.86 6.35
C GLN A 12 5.61 22.50 5.53
N HIS A 13 5.25 23.31 4.53
CA HIS A 13 4.02 23.13 3.76
C HIS A 13 4.03 21.82 2.96
N ALA A 14 5.19 21.39 2.46
CA ALA A 14 5.34 20.08 1.83
C ALA A 14 5.10 18.93 2.83
N GLY A 15 5.58 19.08 4.06
CA GLY A 15 5.31 18.15 5.17
C GLY A 15 3.83 18.08 5.54
N THR A 16 3.18 19.23 5.75
CA THR A 16 1.76 19.33 6.12
C THR A 16 0.84 18.78 5.03
N ALA A 17 1.10 19.12 3.76
CA ALA A 17 0.33 18.58 2.63
C ALA A 17 0.52 17.07 2.48
N THR A 18 1.74 16.56 2.69
CA THR A 18 2.00 15.12 2.69
C THR A 18 1.25 14.43 3.82
N ALA A 19 1.27 14.97 5.03
CA ALA A 19 0.53 14.44 6.18
C ALA A 19 -0.98 14.46 5.93
N TYR A 20 -1.51 15.53 5.34
CA TYR A 20 -2.94 15.64 5.00
C TYR A 20 -3.36 14.63 3.92
N LEU A 21 -2.57 14.48 2.86
CA LEU A 21 -2.81 13.49 1.81
C LEU A 21 -2.71 12.06 2.37
N LEU A 22 -1.74 11.81 3.24
CA LEU A 22 -1.63 10.52 3.92
C LEU A 22 -2.83 10.24 4.81
N HIS A 23 -3.24 11.20 5.62
CA HIS A 23 -4.35 11.02 6.56
C HIS A 23 -5.66 10.72 5.83
N ASN A 24 -5.91 11.39 4.70
CA ASN A 24 -7.06 11.08 3.85
C ASN A 24 -6.91 9.73 3.15
N SER A 25 -5.71 9.38 2.70
CA SER A 25 -5.44 8.06 2.10
C SER A 25 -5.61 6.92 3.12
N GLU A 26 -5.27 7.14 4.38
CA GLU A 26 -5.41 6.19 5.49
C GLU A 26 -6.88 5.90 5.86
N LYS A 27 -7.82 6.75 5.46
CA LYS A 27 -9.26 6.46 5.61
C LYS A 27 -9.79 5.51 4.53
N PHE A 28 -9.18 5.48 3.35
CA PHE A 28 -9.71 4.74 2.20
C PHE A 28 -8.96 3.45 1.90
N PHE A 29 -7.62 3.51 1.86
CA PHE A 29 -6.81 2.37 1.43
C PHE A 29 -6.78 1.20 2.44
N PRO A 30 -6.73 1.42 3.77
CA PRO A 30 -6.74 0.31 4.72
C PRO A 30 -8.04 -0.49 4.73
N PRO A 31 -9.25 0.12 4.73
CA PRO A 31 -10.50 -0.65 4.59
C PRO A 31 -10.58 -1.41 3.27
N LEU A 32 -10.17 -0.78 2.15
CA LEU A 32 -10.15 -1.44 0.85
C LEU A 32 -9.19 -2.64 0.83
N ASN A 33 -7.98 -2.48 1.36
CA ASN A 33 -7.01 -3.57 1.44
C ASN A 33 -7.49 -4.68 2.40
N GLY A 34 -8.16 -4.33 3.48
CA GLY A 34 -8.81 -5.27 4.39
C GLY A 34 -9.90 -6.10 3.68
N ALA A 35 -10.77 -5.44 2.92
CA ALA A 35 -11.79 -6.11 2.12
C ALA A 35 -11.18 -7.06 1.07
N CYS A 36 -10.14 -6.63 0.36
CA CYS A 36 -9.42 -7.48 -0.59
C CYS A 36 -8.74 -8.69 0.09
N THR A 37 -8.16 -8.49 1.27
CA THR A 37 -7.53 -9.57 2.04
C THR A 37 -8.55 -10.60 2.48
N LEU A 38 -9.68 -10.15 3.04
CA LEU A 38 -10.75 -11.04 3.50
C LEU A 38 -11.39 -11.79 2.32
N SER A 39 -11.62 -11.11 1.21
CA SER A 39 -12.17 -11.73 -0.01
C SER A 39 -11.24 -12.81 -0.55
N ASN A 40 -9.93 -12.54 -0.63
CA ASN A 40 -8.96 -13.55 -1.07
C ASN A 40 -8.84 -14.73 -0.09
N LEU A 41 -9.02 -14.50 1.22
CA LEU A 41 -9.07 -15.57 2.20
C LEU A 41 -10.30 -16.48 1.99
N ILE A 42 -11.49 -15.89 1.84
CA ILE A 42 -12.72 -16.64 1.59
C ILE A 42 -12.62 -17.44 0.29
N LEU A 43 -12.10 -16.83 -0.77
CA LEU A 43 -11.87 -17.49 -2.06
C LEU A 43 -10.87 -18.64 -1.93
N SER A 44 -9.79 -18.45 -1.17
CA SER A 44 -8.80 -19.50 -0.92
C SER A 44 -9.40 -20.69 -0.16
N ILE A 45 -10.19 -20.43 0.89
CA ILE A 45 -10.88 -21.48 1.67
C ILE A 45 -11.87 -22.23 0.76
N THR A 46 -12.67 -21.49 0.01
CA THR A 46 -13.68 -22.07 -0.89
C THR A 46 -13.03 -22.93 -1.99
N ALA A 47 -11.94 -22.44 -2.59
CA ALA A 47 -11.17 -23.18 -3.57
C ALA A 47 -10.49 -24.42 -2.97
N TYR A 48 -10.00 -24.34 -1.74
CA TYR A 48 -9.38 -25.46 -1.03
C TYR A 48 -10.39 -26.58 -0.73
N VAL A 49 -11.58 -26.23 -0.23
CA VAL A 49 -12.63 -27.21 0.11
C VAL A 49 -13.17 -27.90 -1.15
N ASN A 50 -13.29 -27.18 -2.26
CA ASN A 50 -13.84 -27.72 -3.51
C ASN A 50 -12.77 -28.26 -4.48
N ARG A 51 -11.50 -28.32 -4.07
CA ARG A 51 -10.38 -28.66 -4.97
C ARG A 51 -10.53 -30.05 -5.61
N ASP A 52 -11.09 -31.00 -4.88
CA ASP A 52 -11.20 -32.40 -5.31
C ASP A 52 -12.47 -32.63 -6.16
N SER A 53 -13.44 -31.71 -6.09
CA SER A 53 -14.71 -31.77 -6.82
C SER A 53 -14.74 -30.86 -8.06
N SER A 54 -13.81 -29.91 -8.17
CA SER A 54 -13.75 -28.95 -9.27
C SER A 54 -12.32 -28.68 -9.72
N ALA A 55 -12.00 -29.05 -10.95
CA ALA A 55 -10.70 -28.76 -11.57
C ALA A 55 -10.39 -27.25 -11.63
N VAL A 56 -11.44 -26.42 -11.74
CA VAL A 56 -11.33 -24.95 -11.71
C VAL A 56 -10.91 -24.46 -10.32
N ALA A 57 -11.48 -25.02 -9.25
CA ALA A 57 -11.11 -24.65 -7.89
C ALA A 57 -9.64 -25.01 -7.59
N ALA A 58 -9.19 -26.18 -8.03
CA ALA A 58 -7.78 -26.58 -7.91
C ALA A 58 -6.82 -25.67 -8.70
N ALA A 59 -7.20 -25.26 -9.92
CA ALA A 59 -6.39 -24.38 -10.76
C ALA A 59 -6.27 -22.94 -10.18
N LYS A 60 -7.34 -22.43 -9.57
CA LYS A 60 -7.39 -21.06 -9.02
C LYS A 60 -6.80 -20.91 -7.62
N LEU A 61 -6.78 -22.00 -6.85
CA LEU A 61 -6.25 -22.03 -5.48
C LEU A 61 -4.86 -21.36 -5.33
N PRO A 62 -3.85 -21.65 -6.17
CA PRO A 62 -2.54 -21.00 -6.05
C PRO A 62 -2.60 -19.49 -6.25
N TYR A 63 -3.46 -18.99 -7.13
CA TYR A 63 -3.62 -17.55 -7.39
C TYR A 63 -4.38 -16.85 -6.26
N ALA A 64 -5.41 -17.49 -5.72
CA ALA A 64 -6.13 -16.97 -4.56
C ALA A 64 -5.22 -16.86 -3.32
N LEU A 65 -4.41 -17.91 -3.08
CA LEU A 65 -3.42 -17.90 -1.99
C LEU A 65 -2.32 -16.87 -2.21
N ALA A 66 -1.79 -16.76 -3.42
CA ALA A 66 -0.78 -15.74 -3.74
C ALA A 66 -1.35 -14.32 -3.58
N GLY A 67 -2.58 -14.07 -4.05
CA GLY A 67 -3.28 -12.80 -3.85
C GLY A 67 -3.51 -12.48 -2.37
N PHE A 68 -3.87 -13.47 -1.55
CA PHE A 68 -3.97 -13.31 -0.09
C PHE A 68 -2.62 -12.95 0.54
N ALA A 69 -1.56 -13.71 0.21
CA ALA A 69 -0.22 -13.48 0.74
C ALA A 69 0.34 -12.09 0.36
N LEU A 70 0.10 -11.62 -0.86
CA LEU A 70 0.54 -10.30 -1.32
C LEU A 70 -0.22 -9.16 -0.63
N ASN A 71 -1.52 -9.33 -0.37
CA ASN A 71 -2.30 -8.34 0.40
C ASN A 71 -1.88 -8.29 1.89
N MET A 72 -1.57 -9.45 2.47
CA MET A 72 -0.96 -9.56 3.80
C MET A 72 0.40 -8.87 3.85
N ALA A 73 1.28 -9.13 2.89
CA ALA A 73 2.60 -8.50 2.78
C ALA A 73 2.49 -6.98 2.63
N THR A 74 1.55 -6.49 1.83
CA THR A 74 1.24 -5.07 1.69
C THR A 74 0.84 -4.45 3.03
N THR A 75 -0.02 -5.13 3.79
CA THR A 75 -0.47 -4.68 5.11
C THR A 75 0.69 -4.61 6.10
N ALA A 76 1.50 -5.68 6.16
CA ALA A 76 2.68 -5.75 7.02
C ALA A 76 3.69 -4.63 6.68
N TRP A 77 3.92 -4.36 5.39
CA TRP A 77 4.77 -3.27 4.94
C TRP A 77 4.23 -1.90 5.34
N ALA A 78 2.92 -1.68 5.16
CA ALA A 78 2.29 -0.42 5.53
C ALA A 78 2.41 -0.14 7.04
N LEU A 79 2.02 -1.12 7.87
CA LEU A 79 2.01 -0.95 9.33
C LEU A 79 3.43 -0.95 9.93
N GLY A 80 4.31 -1.82 9.44
CA GLY A 80 5.66 -2.00 9.99
C GLY A 80 6.65 -0.92 9.55
N ILE A 81 6.51 -0.37 8.34
CA ILE A 81 7.50 0.54 7.76
C ILE A 81 6.93 1.94 7.51
N MET A 82 5.75 2.04 6.88
CA MET A 82 5.20 3.33 6.46
C MET A 82 4.65 4.14 7.65
N VAL A 83 3.83 3.53 8.51
CA VAL A 83 3.25 4.21 9.68
C VAL A 83 4.31 4.83 10.62
N PRO A 84 5.37 4.13 11.07
CA PRO A 84 6.37 4.75 11.93
C PRO A 84 7.13 5.89 11.22
N MET A 85 7.36 5.76 9.91
CA MET A 85 7.98 6.82 9.11
C MET A 85 7.07 8.05 8.98
N ASN A 86 5.76 7.87 8.84
CA ASN A 86 4.77 8.96 8.82
C ASN A 86 4.77 9.72 10.15
N LYS A 87 4.82 8.98 11.28
CA LYS A 87 4.92 9.57 12.62
C LYS A 87 6.20 10.38 12.78
N ALA A 88 7.34 9.86 12.30
CA ALA A 88 8.62 10.58 12.34
C ALA A 88 8.58 11.86 11.49
N MET A 89 8.05 11.80 10.27
CA MET A 89 7.88 12.98 9.42
C MET A 89 6.97 14.03 10.07
N THR A 90 5.85 13.61 10.68
CA THR A 90 4.93 14.52 11.37
C THR A 90 5.62 15.25 12.52
N LYS A 91 6.40 14.52 13.34
CA LYS A 91 7.16 15.13 14.44
C LYS A 91 8.15 16.19 13.95
N HIS A 92 8.89 15.92 12.88
CA HIS A 92 9.82 16.90 12.31
C HIS A 92 9.09 18.10 11.67
N ALA A 93 7.92 17.89 11.08
CA ALA A 93 7.10 18.97 10.56
C ALA A 93 6.56 19.88 11.70
N GLU A 94 6.11 19.30 12.81
CA GLU A 94 5.68 20.06 14.01
C GLU A 94 6.84 20.84 14.65
N THR A 95 8.04 20.26 14.70
CA THR A 95 9.24 20.98 15.16
C THR A 95 9.53 22.19 14.28
N LEU A 96 9.48 22.01 12.95
CA LEU A 96 9.66 23.12 12.01
C LEU A 96 8.56 24.16 12.12
N GLU A 97 7.32 23.78 12.42
CA GLU A 97 6.20 24.71 12.65
C GLU A 97 6.48 25.67 13.82
N ARG A 98 7.14 25.16 14.87
CA ARG A 98 7.52 25.96 16.06
C ARG A 98 8.80 26.74 15.86
N ASP A 99 9.76 26.19 15.11
CA ASP A 99 11.02 26.84 14.77
C ASP A 99 11.34 26.62 13.29
N SER A 100 10.95 27.58 12.46
CA SER A 100 11.12 27.52 11.02
C SER A 100 12.58 27.65 10.56
N THR A 101 13.49 27.97 11.47
CA THR A 101 14.93 28.14 11.17
C THR A 101 15.76 26.91 11.47
N ASP A 102 15.16 25.84 12.00
CA ASP A 102 15.86 24.59 12.28
C ASP A 102 16.24 23.83 10.99
N GLU A 103 17.42 24.13 10.48
CA GLU A 103 18.00 23.49 9.29
C GLU A 103 18.17 21.96 9.47
N LYS A 104 18.39 21.47 10.70
CA LYS A 104 18.55 20.03 10.95
C LYS A 104 17.22 19.31 10.77
N ALA A 105 16.13 19.86 11.33
CA ALA A 105 14.79 19.30 11.15
C ALA A 105 14.35 19.34 9.67
N ALA A 106 14.68 20.42 8.94
CA ALA A 106 14.38 20.52 7.51
C ALA A 106 15.11 19.45 6.68
N LYS A 107 16.39 19.21 6.96
CA LYS A 107 17.20 18.21 6.26
C LYS A 107 16.73 16.78 6.54
N GLU A 108 16.42 16.46 7.80
CA GLU A 108 15.87 15.14 8.16
C GLU A 108 14.47 14.92 7.57
N LEU A 109 13.60 15.94 7.56
CA LEU A 109 12.29 15.82 6.92
C LEU A 109 12.41 15.49 5.42
N ARG A 110 13.27 16.20 4.69
CA ARG A 110 13.52 15.91 3.26
C ARG A 110 14.10 14.53 3.02
N ARG A 111 15.00 14.07 3.89
CA ARG A 111 15.59 12.73 3.83
C ARG A 111 14.51 11.66 4.02
N LEU A 112 13.65 11.84 5.03
CA LEU A 112 12.53 10.94 5.31
C LEU A 112 11.53 10.93 4.16
N GLN A 113 11.19 12.08 3.58
CA GLN A 113 10.32 12.19 2.40
C GLN A 113 10.86 11.40 1.19
N LYS A 114 12.17 11.51 0.90
CA LYS A 114 12.79 10.76 -0.20
C LYS A 114 12.77 9.25 0.07
N ARG A 115 13.08 8.84 1.30
CA ARG A 115 13.03 7.44 1.72
C ARG A 115 11.60 6.89 1.64
N TRP A 116 10.63 7.67 2.11
CA TRP A 116 9.21 7.35 2.07
C TRP A 116 8.74 7.12 0.63
N GLN A 117 9.12 8.00 -0.29
CA GLN A 117 8.76 7.86 -1.70
C GLN A 117 9.27 6.55 -2.30
N GLY A 118 10.53 6.19 -2.06
CA GLY A 118 11.11 4.93 -2.53
C GLY A 118 10.40 3.71 -1.95
N LEU A 119 10.13 3.72 -0.65
CA LEU A 119 9.42 2.63 0.03
C LEU A 119 7.95 2.52 -0.41
N ASN A 120 7.32 3.64 -0.75
CA ASN A 120 5.95 3.66 -1.25
C ASN A 120 5.85 3.06 -2.67
N TYR A 121 6.87 3.23 -3.52
CA TYR A 121 6.93 2.52 -4.81
C TYR A 121 7.02 1.00 -4.60
N GLY A 122 7.84 0.54 -3.64
CA GLY A 122 7.89 -0.88 -3.28
C GLY A 122 6.54 -1.42 -2.84
N ARG A 123 5.84 -0.70 -1.95
CA ARG A 123 4.48 -1.06 -1.54
C ARG A 123 3.50 -1.10 -2.71
N ALA A 124 3.54 -0.10 -3.59
CA ALA A 124 2.68 -0.04 -4.78
C ALA A 124 2.96 -1.20 -5.74
N ALA A 125 4.21 -1.62 -5.89
CA ALA A 125 4.57 -2.78 -6.71
C ALA A 125 3.95 -4.08 -6.15
N ILE A 126 3.95 -4.27 -4.83
CA ILE A 126 3.29 -5.44 -4.19
C ILE A 126 1.78 -5.39 -4.42
N MET A 127 1.15 -4.22 -4.27
CA MET A 127 -0.29 -4.05 -4.54
C MET A 127 -0.66 -4.33 -6.01
N LEU A 128 0.18 -3.88 -6.95
CA LEU A 128 0.01 -4.18 -8.37
C LEU A 128 0.17 -5.68 -8.64
N ALA A 129 1.19 -6.32 -8.05
CA ALA A 129 1.38 -7.76 -8.18
C ALA A 129 0.18 -8.53 -7.62
N ALA A 130 -0.39 -8.12 -6.48
CA ALA A 130 -1.59 -8.72 -5.91
C ALA A 130 -2.80 -8.61 -6.85
N SER A 131 -2.96 -7.43 -7.46
CA SER A 131 -4.04 -7.15 -8.41
C SER A 131 -3.89 -7.97 -9.70
N ILE A 132 -2.68 -8.04 -10.26
CA ILE A 132 -2.37 -8.83 -11.46
C ILE A 132 -2.60 -10.31 -11.18
N THR A 133 -2.11 -10.82 -10.05
CA THR A 133 -2.28 -12.23 -9.67
C THR A 133 -3.76 -12.60 -9.54
N SER A 134 -4.54 -11.72 -8.90
CA SER A 134 -5.98 -11.92 -8.74
C SER A 134 -6.70 -11.87 -10.09
N LEU A 135 -6.31 -10.96 -10.99
CA LEU A 135 -6.87 -10.86 -12.34
C LEU A 135 -6.54 -12.09 -13.19
N TYR A 136 -5.30 -12.57 -13.15
CA TYR A 136 -4.88 -13.79 -13.85
C TYR A 136 -5.65 -15.01 -13.35
N GLY A 137 -5.79 -15.18 -12.04
CA GLY A 137 -6.60 -16.26 -11.47
C GLY A 137 -8.08 -16.17 -11.86
N LEU A 138 -8.60 -14.97 -12.13
CA LEU A 138 -9.97 -14.77 -12.59
C LEU A 138 -10.15 -15.11 -14.08
N LEU A 139 -9.13 -14.83 -14.91
CA LEU A 139 -9.14 -15.04 -16.35
C LEU A 139 -8.74 -16.45 -16.80
N GLN A 140 -8.13 -17.25 -15.91
CA GLN A 140 -7.54 -18.55 -16.26
C GLN A 140 -8.51 -19.56 -16.86
N ASP A 141 -9.82 -19.46 -16.57
CA ASP A 141 -10.82 -20.38 -17.13
C ASP A 141 -11.49 -19.85 -18.41
N GLY A 142 -11.11 -18.66 -18.88
CA GLY A 142 -11.71 -18.03 -20.07
C GLY A 142 -13.19 -17.62 -19.95
N ALA A 143 -13.85 -17.88 -18.81
CA ALA A 143 -15.28 -17.61 -18.61
C ALA A 143 -15.65 -16.12 -18.71
N VAL A 144 -14.73 -15.22 -18.38
CA VAL A 144 -14.96 -13.75 -18.42
C VAL A 144 -14.73 -13.17 -19.83
N VAL A 145 -14.02 -13.86 -20.72
CA VAL A 145 -13.77 -13.42 -22.10
C VAL A 145 -14.95 -13.73 -23.03
N ARG A 146 -16.01 -14.38 -22.51
CA ARG A 146 -17.24 -14.72 -23.24
C ARG A 146 -18.40 -13.72 -23.02
N LEU A 147 -18.14 -12.59 -22.38
CA LEU A 147 -19.06 -11.44 -22.29
C LEU A 147 -18.67 -10.39 -23.34
#